data_AF-A0A0B1SC49-F1
#
_entry.id   AF-A0A0B1SC49-F1
#
_cell.length_a   1.000
_cell.length_b   1.000
_cell.length_c   1.000
_cell.angle_alpha   90.00
_cell.angle_beta   90.00
_cell.angle_gamma   90.00
#
_symmetry.space_group_name_H-M   'P 1'
#
loop_
_entity.id
_entity.type
_entity.pdbx_description
1 polymer ?
#
loop_
_entity_poly.entity_id
_entity_poly.type
_entity_poly.pdbx_seq_one_letter_code
_entity_poly.pdbx_strand_id
1 'polypeptide(L)'
;MTDDLRIQILDMHNYRRGLLAQGKVARKNGNYYPTAANMARMSYDCNLEAEALSHNRQCPNAKSGSTIVGENFFRASTSGLVSWADGVYKAVTSWWKVVRASSSGVGVTAVTFRQVHVGTEIESWSQVMPYPA
;
A
#
# COMPACT_ATOMS: atom_id res chain seq x y z
N MET A 1 10.89 15.15 -5.40
CA MET A 1 11.05 13.69 -5.45
C MET A 1 12.39 13.39 -6.09
N THR A 2 13.13 12.40 -5.58
CA THR A 2 14.43 11.95 -6.15
C THR A 2 14.29 10.54 -6.69
N ASP A 3 15.16 10.12 -7.61
CA ASP A 3 15.10 8.77 -8.19
C ASP A 3 15.26 7.67 -7.15
N ASP A 4 16.13 7.86 -6.15
CA ASP A 4 16.29 6.90 -5.05
C ASP A 4 14.97 6.63 -4.30
N LEU A 5 14.17 7.68 -4.06
CA LEU A 5 12.88 7.53 -3.41
C LEU A 5 11.86 6.86 -4.33
N ARG A 6 11.89 7.14 -5.64
CA ARG A 6 11.03 6.46 -6.63
C ARG A 6 11.32 4.96 -6.67
N ILE A 7 12.60 4.60 -6.74
CA ILE A 7 13.08 3.21 -6.73
C ILE A 7 12.67 2.54 -5.42
N GLN A 8 12.92 3.19 -4.28
CA GLN A 8 12.54 2.65 -2.97
C GLN A 8 11.03 2.37 -2.87
N ILE A 9 10.19 3.32 -3.29
CA ILE A 9 8.73 3.13 -3.32
C ILE A 9 8.38 1.92 -4.19
N LEU A 10 8.89 1.88 -5.43
CA LEU A 10 8.57 0.84 -6.40
C LEU A 10 9.00 -0.56 -5.91
N ASP A 11 10.22 -0.68 -5.41
CA ASP A 11 10.78 -1.92 -4.92
C ASP A 11 10.06 -2.42 -3.67
N MET A 12 9.73 -1.51 -2.75
CA MET A 12 8.97 -1.87 -1.54
C MET A 12 7.58 -2.42 -1.88
N HIS A 13 6.91 -1.88 -2.89
CA HIS A 13 5.62 -2.40 -3.36
C HIS A 13 5.79 -3.75 -4.06
N ASN A 14 6.69 -3.85 -5.04
CA ASN A 14 6.89 -5.06 -5.83
C ASN A 14 7.42 -6.23 -4.98
N TYR A 15 8.29 -5.98 -3.99
CA TYR A 15 8.76 -6.99 -3.04
C TYR A 15 7.58 -7.60 -2.26
N ARG A 16 6.72 -6.76 -1.71
CA ARG A 16 5.53 -7.18 -0.94
C ARG A 16 4.52 -7.93 -1.81
N ARG A 17 4.24 -7.42 -3.01
CA ARG A 17 3.39 -8.09 -4.01
C ARG A 17 3.95 -9.46 -4.41
N GLY A 18 5.27 -9.57 -4.57
CA GLY A 18 5.96 -10.83 -4.87
C GLY A 18 5.82 -11.87 -3.75
N LEU A 19 5.99 -11.46 -2.49
CA LEU A 19 5.76 -12.35 -1.34
C LEU A 19 4.31 -12.82 -1.26
N LEU A 20 3.35 -11.92 -1.48
CA LEU A 20 1.93 -12.25 -1.50
C LEU A 20 1.60 -13.23 -2.63
N ALA A 21 2.12 -12.98 -3.83
CA ALA A 21 1.92 -13.85 -4.98
C ALA A 21 2.45 -15.27 -4.76
N GLN A 22 3.51 -15.43 -3.97
CA GLN A 22 4.09 -16.72 -3.57
C GLN A 22 3.38 -17.36 -2.37
N GLY A 23 2.30 -16.78 -1.84
CA GLY A 23 1.60 -17.29 -0.66
C GLY A 23 2.41 -17.19 0.64
N LYS A 24 3.37 -16.26 0.72
CA LYS A 24 4.28 -16.09 1.88
C LYS A 24 3.83 -15.01 2.87
N VAL A 25 2.60 -14.53 2.75
CA VAL A 25 2.04 -13.49 3.60
C VAL A 25 0.96 -14.10 4.49
N ALA A 26 1.17 -14.03 5.80
CA ALA A 26 0.18 -14.44 6.79
C ALA A 26 -0.76 -13.28 7.14
N ARG A 27 -2.02 -13.61 7.46
CA ARG A 27 -2.95 -12.68 8.12
C ARG A 27 -2.80 -12.73 9.64
N LYS A 28 -3.57 -11.90 10.35
CA LYS A 28 -3.55 -11.83 11.83
C LYS A 28 -3.66 -13.18 12.54
N ASN A 29 -4.48 -14.11 12.04
CA ASN A 29 -4.69 -15.42 12.67
C ASN A 29 -3.60 -16.47 12.33
N GLY A 30 -2.55 -16.10 11.60
CA GLY A 30 -1.46 -16.99 11.21
C GLY A 30 -1.67 -17.74 9.89
N ASN A 31 -2.90 -17.78 9.34
CA ASN A 31 -3.14 -18.40 8.04
C ASN A 31 -2.49 -17.59 6.91
N TYR A 32 -1.91 -18.28 5.95
CA TYR A 32 -1.33 -17.67 4.76
C TYR A 32 -2.40 -17.38 3.70
N TYR A 33 -2.21 -16.29 2.95
CA TYR A 33 -2.97 -16.05 1.74
C TYR A 33 -2.56 -17.04 0.64
N PRO A 34 -3.49 -17.40 -0.28
CA PRO A 34 -3.16 -18.26 -1.41
C PRO A 34 -2.16 -17.57 -2.35
N THR A 35 -1.55 -18.36 -3.24
CA THR A 35 -0.74 -17.85 -4.33
C THR A 35 -1.60 -17.04 -5.32
N ALA A 36 -1.00 -16.05 -5.97
CA ALA A 36 -1.67 -15.27 -7.00
C ALA A 36 -1.24 -15.75 -8.39
N ALA A 37 -2.22 -16.06 -9.25
CA ALA A 37 -1.95 -16.54 -10.60
C ALA A 37 -1.42 -15.43 -11.54
N ASN A 38 -1.83 -14.17 -11.33
CA ASN A 38 -1.48 -13.06 -12.22
C ASN A 38 -1.24 -11.76 -11.44
N MET A 39 -0.30 -11.76 -10.50
CA MET A 39 0.06 -10.54 -9.78
C MET A 39 0.94 -9.65 -10.68
N ALA A 40 0.36 -8.58 -11.22
CA ALA A 40 1.09 -7.65 -12.10
C ALA A 40 2.25 -6.97 -11.36
N ARG A 41 3.39 -6.80 -12.04
CA ARG A 41 4.51 -5.98 -11.54
C ARG A 41 4.17 -4.51 -11.74
N MET A 42 4.30 -3.70 -10.68
CA MET A 42 4.12 -2.26 -10.78
C MET A 42 5.30 -1.63 -11.54
N SER A 43 5.00 -0.60 -12.33
CA SER A 43 5.95 0.38 -12.89
C SER A 43 5.71 1.74 -12.24
N TYR A 44 6.73 2.61 -12.28
CA TYR A 44 6.60 3.97 -11.79
C TYR A 44 5.95 4.85 -12.88
N ASP A 45 5.00 5.69 -12.51
CA ASP A 45 4.33 6.64 -13.42
C ASP A 45 4.51 8.07 -12.89
N CYS A 46 5.14 8.92 -13.71
CA CYS A 46 5.43 10.31 -13.36
C CYS A 46 4.17 11.19 -13.28
N ASN A 47 3.09 10.87 -14.00
CA ASN A 47 1.84 11.61 -13.93
C ASN A 47 1.15 11.38 -12.58
N LEU A 48 1.11 10.12 -12.12
CA LEU A 48 0.60 9.78 -10.78
C LEU A 48 1.46 10.41 -9.68
N GLU A 49 2.78 10.48 -9.85
CA GLU A 49 3.65 11.25 -8.95
C GLU A 49 3.25 12.73 -8.92
N ALA A 50 3.03 13.34 -10.08
CA ALA A 50 2.70 14.76 -10.17
C ALA A 50 1.38 15.08 -9.43
N GLU A 51 0.37 14.25 -9.59
CA GLU A 51 -0.90 14.34 -8.87
C GLU A 51 -0.69 14.20 -7.35
N ALA A 52 0.04 13.17 -6.92
CA ALA A 52 0.35 12.95 -5.50
C ALA A 52 1.15 14.12 -4.90
N LEU A 53 2.13 14.67 -5.62
CA LEU A 53 2.91 15.83 -5.20
C LEU A 53 2.05 17.11 -5.13
N SER A 54 1.13 17.30 -6.07
CA SER A 54 0.21 18.44 -6.07
C SER A 54 -0.66 18.46 -4.82
N HIS A 55 -1.19 17.30 -4.42
CA HIS A 55 -1.93 17.15 -3.16
C HIS A 55 -1.02 17.37 -1.95
N ASN A 56 0.13 16.68 -1.89
CA ASN A 56 1.04 16.74 -0.74
C ASN A 56 1.63 18.13 -0.47
N ARG A 57 1.82 18.97 -1.50
CA ARG A 57 2.31 20.36 -1.36
C ARG A 57 1.39 21.25 -0.51
N GLN A 58 0.12 20.87 -0.38
CA GLN A 58 -0.86 21.58 0.43
C GLN A 58 -0.78 21.19 1.92
N CYS A 59 0.15 20.30 2.30
CA CYS A 59 0.28 19.73 3.64
C CYS A 59 -1.04 19.18 4.20
N PRO A 60 -1.75 18.32 3.46
CA PRO A 60 -3.10 17.90 3.80
C PRO A 60 -3.12 17.03 5.07
N ASN A 61 -4.29 16.96 5.72
CA ASN A 61 -4.54 16.07 6.84
C ASN A 61 -5.22 14.75 6.44
N ALA A 62 -5.61 14.63 5.18
CA ALA A 62 -6.36 13.48 4.65
C ALA A 62 -6.06 13.24 3.16
N LYS A 63 -6.65 12.17 2.64
CA LYS A 63 -6.67 11.81 1.23
C LYS A 63 -7.23 12.94 0.35
N SER A 64 -6.86 12.99 -0.93
CA SER A 64 -7.40 13.95 -1.91
C SER A 64 -8.88 13.71 -2.22
N GLY A 65 -9.35 12.48 -2.00
CA GLY A 65 -10.70 12.06 -2.36
C GLY A 65 -10.86 11.71 -3.84
N SER A 66 -9.76 11.52 -4.58
CA SER A 66 -9.82 11.06 -5.97
C SER A 66 -10.64 9.78 -6.12
N THR A 67 -11.55 9.77 -7.10
CA THR A 67 -12.37 8.61 -7.45
C THR A 67 -11.87 7.92 -8.73
N ILE A 68 -10.83 8.48 -9.36
CA ILE A 68 -10.29 8.01 -10.66
C ILE A 68 -9.05 7.14 -10.43
N VAL A 69 -8.19 7.54 -9.49
CA VAL A 69 -6.97 6.83 -9.13
C VAL A 69 -7.04 6.38 -7.68
N GLY A 70 -6.54 5.17 -7.39
CA GLY A 70 -6.48 4.65 -6.03
C GLY A 70 -5.43 5.40 -5.21
N GLU A 71 -5.78 5.76 -3.97
CA GLU A 71 -4.91 6.58 -3.11
C GLU A 71 -4.70 5.99 -1.72
N ASN A 72 -3.43 5.89 -1.34
CA ASN A 72 -2.99 5.64 0.02
C ASN A 72 -2.36 6.91 0.61
N PHE A 73 -2.75 7.23 1.84
CA PHE A 73 -2.29 8.42 2.55
C PHE A 73 -1.62 8.02 3.87
N PHE A 74 -0.53 8.69 4.21
CA PHE A 74 0.18 8.50 5.46
C PHE A 74 0.71 9.84 5.96
N ARG A 75 0.40 10.15 7.22
CA ARG A 75 0.90 11.34 7.91
C ARG A 75 1.47 10.89 9.24
N ALA A 76 2.67 11.36 9.56
CA ALA A 76 3.35 11.05 10.81
C ALA A 76 4.17 12.26 11.27
N SER A 77 4.51 12.27 12.56
CA SER A 77 5.50 13.19 13.09
C SER A 77 6.86 12.95 12.43
N THR A 78 7.61 14.02 12.21
CA THR A 78 9.01 13.96 11.76
C THR A 78 9.95 13.44 12.84
N SER A 79 9.48 13.32 14.09
CA SER A 79 10.27 12.77 15.19
C SER A 79 10.79 11.36 14.86
N GLY A 80 12.11 11.19 14.94
CA GLY A 80 12.78 9.93 14.61
C GLY A 80 12.75 9.57 13.12
N LEU A 81 12.65 10.56 12.23
CA LEU A 81 13.00 10.44 10.82
C LEU A 81 14.33 11.17 10.59
N VAL A 82 15.30 10.48 10.01
CA VAL A 82 16.60 11.07 9.66
C VAL A 82 16.60 11.48 8.19
N SER A 83 15.84 10.78 7.36
CA SER A 83 15.76 11.02 5.91
C SER A 83 14.33 10.90 5.36
N TRP A 84 14.13 11.40 4.15
CA TRP A 84 12.90 11.14 3.39
C TRP A 84 12.70 9.64 3.09
N ALA A 85 13.79 8.88 2.96
CA ALA A 85 13.75 7.44 2.75
C ALA A 85 13.16 6.70 3.97
N ASP A 86 13.41 7.19 5.18
CA ASP A 86 12.77 6.67 6.39
C ASP A 86 11.26 6.94 6.37
N GLY A 87 10.86 8.12 5.87
CA GLY A 87 9.46 8.50 5.70
C GLY A 87 8.73 7.56 4.74
N VAL A 88 9.32 7.32 3.56
CA VAL A 88 8.83 6.33 2.58
C VAL A 88 8.73 4.94 3.20
N TYR A 89 9.79 4.50 3.88
CA TYR A 89 9.80 3.20 4.53
C TYR A 89 8.67 3.04 5.55
N LYS A 90 8.48 4.04 6.42
CA LYS A 90 7.39 4.04 7.41
C LYS A 90 6.01 4.05 6.74
N ALA A 91 5.81 4.86 5.71
CA ALA A 91 4.53 4.96 5.00
C ALA A 91 4.12 3.62 4.36
N VAL A 92 4.97 3.05 3.51
CA VAL A 92 4.68 1.79 2.80
C VAL A 92 4.54 0.62 3.78
N THR A 93 5.36 0.60 4.83
CA THR A 93 5.23 -0.41 5.89
C THR A 93 3.93 -0.26 6.66
N SER A 94 3.48 0.97 6.92
CA SER A 94 2.20 1.22 7.58
C SER A 94 1.02 0.76 6.74
N TRP A 95 1.02 1.02 5.43
CA TRP A 95 -0.05 0.56 4.55
C TRP A 95 -0.10 -0.96 4.44
N TRP A 96 1.05 -1.62 4.47
CA TRP A 96 1.13 -3.07 4.34
C TRP A 96 0.79 -3.82 5.63
N LYS A 97 1.31 -3.38 6.79
CA LYS A 97 1.28 -4.15 8.04
C LYS A 97 -0.13 -4.46 8.54
N VAL A 98 -1.13 -3.69 8.13
CA VAL A 98 -2.56 -3.89 8.45
C VAL A 98 -3.03 -5.31 8.11
N VAL A 99 -2.44 -5.96 7.11
CA VAL A 99 -2.73 -7.36 6.77
C VAL A 99 -2.52 -8.34 7.93
N ARG A 100 -1.55 -8.04 8.80
CA ARG A 100 -1.22 -8.83 9.99
C ARG A 100 -1.88 -8.31 11.26
N ALA A 101 -2.37 -7.08 11.27
CA ALA A 101 -2.95 -6.45 12.45
C ALA A 101 -4.48 -6.51 12.47
N SER A 102 -5.11 -6.54 11.29
CA SER A 102 -6.55 -6.38 11.16
C SER A 102 -7.35 -7.63 11.49
N SER A 103 -8.39 -7.45 12.31
CA SER A 103 -9.42 -8.47 12.55
C SER A 103 -10.36 -8.62 11.34
N SER A 104 -10.53 -7.57 10.55
CA SER A 104 -11.35 -7.52 9.33
C SER A 104 -10.50 -7.79 8.08
N GLY A 105 -9.53 -8.70 8.20
CA GLY A 105 -8.68 -9.11 7.09
C GLY A 105 -9.50 -9.82 6.00
N VAL A 106 -9.05 -9.68 4.77
CA VAL A 106 -9.67 -10.35 3.63
C VAL A 106 -9.60 -11.88 3.82
N GLY A 107 -10.66 -12.59 3.43
CA GLY A 107 -10.74 -14.04 3.54
C GLY A 107 -9.63 -14.76 2.75
N VAL A 108 -9.24 -15.95 3.22
CA VAL A 108 -8.20 -16.78 2.56
C VAL A 108 -8.76 -17.69 1.47
N THR A 109 -10.05 -18.04 1.53
CA THR A 109 -10.74 -18.83 0.50
C THR A 109 -11.13 -17.99 -0.70
N ALA A 110 -11.51 -16.73 -0.46
CA ALA A 110 -11.83 -15.74 -1.47
C ALA A 110 -11.15 -14.43 -1.07
N VAL A 111 -10.04 -14.09 -1.74
CA VAL A 111 -9.25 -12.89 -1.47
C VAL A 111 -9.94 -11.65 -2.06
N THR A 112 -11.15 -11.38 -1.60
CA THR A 112 -12.05 -10.37 -2.16
C THR A 112 -12.21 -9.19 -1.22
N PHE A 113 -11.89 -7.99 -1.70
CA PHE A 113 -12.27 -6.74 -1.04
C PHE A 113 -13.79 -6.52 -1.20
N ARG A 114 -14.49 -6.09 -0.14
CA ARG A 114 -15.96 -6.08 -0.04
C ARG A 114 -16.40 -4.84 0.73
N GLN A 115 -17.69 -4.52 0.71
CA GLN A 115 -18.22 -3.36 1.43
C GLN A 115 -17.89 -3.33 2.93
N VAL A 116 -17.84 -4.50 3.59
CA VAL A 116 -17.45 -4.62 5.01
C VAL A 116 -16.01 -4.20 5.31
N HIS A 117 -15.17 -4.07 4.27
CA HIS A 117 -13.79 -3.64 4.37
C HIS A 117 -13.63 -2.13 4.11
N VAL A 118 -14.64 -1.48 3.53
CA VAL A 118 -14.62 -0.04 3.25
C VAL A 118 -14.56 0.74 4.56
N GLY A 119 -13.66 1.72 4.65
CA GLY A 119 -13.39 2.51 5.84
C GLY A 119 -12.58 1.79 6.92
N THR A 120 -12.15 0.55 6.67
CA THR A 120 -11.29 -0.20 7.61
C THR A 120 -9.82 -0.08 7.21
N GLU A 121 -8.92 -0.40 8.15
CA GLU A 121 -7.47 -0.37 7.92
C GLU A 121 -7.00 -1.25 6.76
N ILE A 122 -7.77 -2.27 6.35
CA ILE A 122 -7.36 -3.21 5.28
C ILE A 122 -7.33 -2.55 3.90
N GLU A 123 -8.00 -1.40 3.71
CA GLU A 123 -7.99 -0.62 2.47
C GLU A 123 -6.59 -0.29 1.99
N SER A 124 -5.70 0.09 2.92
CA SER A 124 -4.36 0.50 2.51
C SER A 124 -3.55 -0.68 1.99
N TRP A 125 -3.79 -1.88 2.52
CA TRP A 125 -3.15 -3.09 2.03
C TRP A 125 -3.76 -3.54 0.71
N SER A 126 -5.09 -3.50 0.56
CA SER A 126 -5.76 -3.87 -0.70
C SER A 126 -5.30 -3.01 -1.87
N GLN A 127 -5.00 -1.73 -1.64
CA GLN A 127 -4.48 -0.81 -2.66
C GLN A 127 -2.97 -0.93 -2.92
N VAL A 128 -2.20 -1.66 -2.11
CA VAL A 128 -0.82 -2.08 -2.45
C VAL A 128 -0.84 -3.35 -3.33
N MET A 129 -1.91 -4.14 -3.25
CA MET A 129 -2.11 -5.37 -4.02
C MET A 129 -3.08 -5.28 -5.21
N PRO A 130 -3.43 -4.12 -5.81
CA PRO A 130 -4.62 -4.01 -6.64
C PRO A 130 -4.55 -5.03 -7.76
N TYR A 131 -5.71 -5.69 -7.92
CA TYR A 131 -5.96 -6.68 -8.93
C TYR A 131 -5.77 -6.02 -10.31
N PRO A 132 -5.10 -6.67 -11.27
CA PRO A 132 -5.20 -6.21 -12.65
C PRO A 132 -6.67 -6.38 -13.07
N ALA A 133 -7.31 -5.27 -13.44
CA ALA A 133 -8.65 -5.27 -14.02
C ALA A 133 -8.71 -6.19 -15.25
#